data_AF-A0A960D6Z4-F1
#
_entry.id   AF-A0A960D6Z4-F1
#
_cell.length_a   1.000
_cell.length_b   1.000
_cell.length_c   1.000
_cell.angle_alpha   90.00
_cell.angle_beta   90.00
_cell.angle_gamma   90.00
#
_symmetry.space_group_name_H-M   'P 1'
#
loop_
_entity.id
_entity.type
_entity.pdbx_description
1 polymer ?
#
loop_
_entity_poly.entity_id
_entity_poly.type
_entity_poly.pdbx_seq_one_letter_code
_entity_poly.pdbx_strand_id
1 'polypeptide(L)'
;MASSTFESRVRDAVDELIADEEKVFLARQPRSTAMIARARAHLAGGATSNWQIAQPQAVWMSHGAGSKVYDVDGTEYVDMHGGYGASIAGHAHPAIVDAVSRQVRRGTHFAQPTEDAIWVAGELARRFGLPLWRFANSGTEATMDAVHLARSFTGRDLIIKVEGCYHGHHDSVEVSVLPEADEVGPRDHPNGVPGN
;
A
#
# COMPACT_ATOMS: atom_id res chain seq x y z
N MET A 1 33.22 -7.25 -13.99
CA MET A 1 33.98 -7.99 -12.96
C MET A 1 33.39 -9.38 -12.87
N ALA A 2 34.17 -10.43 -13.10
CA ALA A 2 33.69 -11.82 -13.07
C ALA A 2 33.20 -12.14 -11.64
N SER A 3 31.91 -12.44 -11.50
CA SER A 3 31.35 -12.92 -10.23
C SER A 3 32.10 -14.19 -9.82
N SER A 4 32.58 -14.24 -8.59
CA SER A 4 33.40 -15.36 -8.15
C SER A 4 32.60 -16.67 -8.21
N THR A 5 33.24 -17.81 -8.47
CA THR A 5 32.57 -19.13 -8.53
C THR A 5 31.76 -19.45 -7.27
N PHE A 6 32.08 -18.82 -6.14
CA PHE A 6 31.30 -18.89 -4.91
C PHE A 6 29.97 -18.12 -5.00
N GLU A 7 30.00 -16.87 -5.47
CA GLU A 7 28.78 -16.06 -5.68
C GLU A 7 27.82 -16.72 -6.66
N SER A 8 28.35 -17.34 -7.73
CA SER A 8 27.53 -18.10 -8.69
C SER A 8 26.84 -19.28 -8.01
N ARG A 9 27.57 -20.09 -7.23
CA ARG A 9 27.01 -21.25 -6.53
C ARG A 9 25.97 -20.87 -5.48
N VAL A 10 26.18 -19.76 -4.78
CA VAL A 10 25.19 -19.24 -3.81
C VAL A 10 23.92 -18.80 -4.54
N ARG A 11 24.05 -18.11 -5.67
CA ARG A 11 22.90 -17.72 -6.50
C ARG A 11 22.11 -18.93 -6.96
N ASP A 12 22.79 -19.92 -7.56
CA ASP A 12 22.15 -21.13 -8.07
C ASP A 12 21.40 -21.88 -6.94
N ALA A 13 22.01 -21.99 -5.75
CA ALA A 13 21.37 -22.63 -4.60
C ALA A 13 20.17 -21.84 -4.05
N VAL A 14 20.21 -20.51 -4.09
CA VAL A 14 19.07 -19.66 -3.71
C VAL A 14 17.93 -19.80 -4.70
N ASP A 15 18.23 -19.83 -6.00
CA ASP A 15 17.23 -20.01 -7.05
C ASP A 15 16.54 -21.39 -6.96
N GLU A 16 17.30 -22.45 -6.66
CA GLU A 16 16.75 -23.79 -6.38
C GLU A 16 15.82 -23.78 -5.15
N LEU A 17 16.23 -23.11 -4.06
CA LEU A 17 15.42 -23.00 -2.85
C LEU A 17 14.11 -22.23 -3.11
N ILE A 18 14.18 -21.13 -3.86
CA ILE A 18 12.99 -20.36 -4.27
C ILE A 18 12.05 -21.26 -5.06
N ALA A 19 12.54 -21.97 -6.08
CA ALA A 19 11.71 -22.83 -6.92
C ALA A 19 11.04 -23.97 -6.12
N ASP A 20 11.71 -24.52 -5.11
CA ASP A 20 11.13 -25.56 -4.26
C ASP A 20 10.09 -25.00 -3.28
N GLU A 21 10.35 -23.86 -2.66
CA GLU A 21 9.38 -23.19 -1.78
C GLU A 21 8.16 -22.66 -2.55
N GLU A 22 8.33 -22.20 -3.79
CA GLU A 22 7.21 -21.80 -4.65
C GLU A 22 6.27 -22.99 -4.95
N LYS A 23 6.82 -24.19 -5.21
CA LYS A 23 5.99 -25.39 -5.39
C LYS A 23 5.18 -25.72 -4.14
N VAL A 24 5.82 -25.64 -2.96
CA VAL A 24 5.17 -25.88 -1.66
C VAL A 24 4.07 -24.83 -1.41
N PHE A 25 4.37 -23.56 -1.69
CA PHE A 25 3.43 -22.45 -1.56
C PHE A 25 2.21 -22.62 -2.47
N LEU A 26 2.41 -22.89 -3.76
CA LEU A 26 1.32 -23.10 -4.72
C LEU A 26 0.46 -24.31 -4.37
N ALA A 27 1.06 -25.41 -3.93
CA ALA A 27 0.34 -26.61 -3.51
C ALA A 27 -0.60 -26.36 -2.31
N ARG A 28 -0.27 -25.39 -1.45
CA ARG A 28 -1.09 -25.00 -0.29
C ARG A 28 -2.20 -24.00 -0.63
N GLN A 29 -2.18 -23.38 -1.81
CA GLN A 29 -3.09 -22.29 -2.17
C GLN A 29 -3.92 -22.48 -3.45
N PRO A 30 -4.57 -23.64 -3.65
CA PRO A 30 -5.34 -23.92 -4.88
C PRO A 30 -6.57 -23.01 -5.05
N ARG A 31 -7.21 -22.53 -3.97
CA ARG A 31 -8.35 -21.61 -4.07
C ARG A 31 -7.91 -20.22 -4.46
N SER A 32 -6.79 -19.73 -3.93
CA SER A 32 -6.19 -18.47 -4.37
C SER A 32 -5.89 -18.50 -5.89
N THR A 33 -5.33 -19.60 -6.39
CA THR A 33 -5.10 -19.79 -7.84
C THR A 33 -6.39 -19.68 -8.65
N ALA A 34 -7.45 -20.37 -8.21
CA ALA A 34 -8.75 -20.32 -8.89
C ALA A 34 -9.38 -18.91 -8.87
N MET A 35 -9.22 -18.17 -7.77
CA MET A 35 -9.71 -16.80 -7.66
C MET A 35 -8.96 -15.83 -8.58
N ILE A 36 -7.63 -15.94 -8.69
CA ILE A 36 -6.84 -15.14 -9.63
C ILE A 36 -7.29 -15.38 -11.07
N ALA A 37 -7.48 -16.66 -11.45
CA ALA A 37 -7.95 -17.00 -12.79
C ALA A 37 -9.29 -16.34 -13.13
N ARG A 38 -10.22 -16.33 -12.16
CA ARG A 38 -11.51 -15.63 -12.31
C ARG A 38 -11.35 -14.11 -12.32
N ALA A 39 -10.51 -13.57 -11.43
CA ALA A 39 -10.28 -12.13 -11.30
C ALA A 39 -9.69 -11.52 -12.57
N ARG A 40 -8.77 -12.23 -13.24
CA ARG A 40 -8.15 -11.79 -14.50
C ARG A 40 -9.14 -11.54 -15.64
N ALA A 41 -10.37 -12.05 -15.54
CA ALA A 41 -11.42 -11.72 -16.51
C ALA A 41 -11.89 -10.25 -16.43
N HIS A 42 -11.70 -9.59 -15.27
CA HIS A 42 -12.26 -8.26 -15.00
C HIS A 42 -11.33 -7.30 -14.27
N LEU A 43 -10.21 -7.78 -13.71
CA LEU A 43 -9.21 -6.98 -13.02
C LEU A 43 -7.88 -7.08 -13.76
N ALA A 44 -7.29 -5.93 -14.11
CA ALA A 44 -5.97 -5.88 -14.71
C ALA A 44 -4.95 -6.52 -13.76
N GLY A 45 -4.16 -7.48 -14.26
CA GLY A 45 -3.24 -8.26 -13.42
C GLY A 45 -3.90 -9.25 -12.44
N GLY A 46 -5.24 -9.33 -12.39
CA GLY A 46 -5.98 -10.20 -11.49
C GLY A 46 -6.10 -9.67 -10.05
N ALA A 47 -5.89 -8.38 -9.82
CA ALA A 47 -5.94 -7.75 -8.51
C ALA A 47 -6.50 -6.30 -8.59
N THR A 48 -6.86 -5.73 -7.44
CA THR A 48 -7.39 -4.35 -7.37
C THR A 48 -6.30 -3.28 -7.28
N SER A 49 -5.05 -3.69 -7.03
CA SER A 49 -3.87 -2.83 -6.95
C SER A 49 -2.63 -3.60 -7.44
N ASN A 50 -1.69 -2.91 -8.09
CA ASN A 50 -0.39 -3.48 -8.46
C ASN A 50 0.38 -4.00 -7.24
N TRP A 51 0.24 -3.35 -6.08
CA TRP A 51 0.84 -3.78 -4.81
C TRP A 51 0.34 -5.14 -4.29
N GLN A 52 -0.79 -5.63 -4.79
CA GLN A 52 -1.32 -6.96 -4.46
C GLN A 52 -0.81 -8.05 -5.41
N ILE A 53 -0.15 -7.68 -6.52
CA ILE A 53 0.39 -8.64 -7.49
C ILE A 53 1.75 -9.10 -6.96
N ALA A 54 1.85 -10.41 -6.70
CA ALA A 54 3.07 -11.04 -6.19
C ALA A 54 3.40 -12.31 -6.98
N GLN A 55 4.70 -12.66 -7.02
CA GLN A 55 5.17 -13.95 -7.50
C GLN A 55 5.28 -14.93 -6.33
N PRO A 56 4.98 -16.23 -6.54
CA PRO A 56 4.48 -16.82 -7.79
C PRO A 56 2.97 -16.58 -7.99
N GLN A 57 2.24 -16.17 -6.95
CA GLN A 57 0.87 -15.67 -7.04
C GLN A 57 0.50 -14.82 -5.81
N ALA A 58 -0.57 -14.01 -5.94
CA ALA A 58 -1.16 -13.31 -4.81
C ALA A 58 -1.89 -14.26 -3.85
N VAL A 59 -1.78 -14.03 -2.53
CA VAL A 59 -2.59 -14.72 -1.52
C VAL A 59 -3.93 -14.04 -1.42
N TRP A 60 -5.02 -14.78 -1.63
CA TRP A 60 -6.37 -14.24 -1.49
C TRP A 60 -6.84 -14.38 -0.04
N MET A 61 -7.16 -13.25 0.60
CA MET A 61 -7.55 -13.23 2.00
C MET A 61 -9.05 -13.50 2.15
N SER A 62 -9.44 -14.24 3.20
CA SER A 62 -10.85 -14.48 3.55
C SER A 62 -11.33 -13.55 4.65
N HIS A 63 -10.62 -13.49 5.78
CA HIS A 63 -10.97 -12.68 6.95
C HIS A 63 -9.77 -12.48 7.87
N GLY A 64 -9.92 -11.63 8.89
CA GLY A 64 -8.93 -11.40 9.92
C GLY A 64 -9.55 -10.94 11.23
N ALA A 65 -8.85 -11.17 12.33
CA ALA A 65 -9.23 -10.74 13.67
C ALA A 65 -7.98 -10.48 14.52
N GLY A 66 -7.90 -9.29 15.13
CA GLY A 66 -6.71 -8.86 15.88
C GLY A 66 -5.47 -8.86 14.98
N SER A 67 -4.41 -9.53 15.42
CA SER A 67 -3.15 -9.65 14.66
C SER A 67 -3.12 -10.84 13.70
N LYS A 68 -4.25 -11.53 13.48
CA LYS A 68 -4.31 -12.72 12.64
C LYS A 68 -5.13 -12.47 11.39
N VAL A 69 -4.68 -13.07 10.30
CA VAL A 69 -5.39 -13.11 9.03
C VAL A 69 -5.46 -14.53 8.50
N TYR A 70 -6.47 -14.80 7.70
CA TYR A 70 -6.73 -16.10 7.13
C TYR A 70 -6.88 -15.96 5.63
N ASP A 71 -6.22 -16.82 4.85
CA ASP A 71 -6.44 -16.88 3.41
C ASP A 71 -7.75 -17.61 3.08
N VAL A 72 -8.07 -17.68 1.80
CA VAL A 72 -9.23 -18.43 1.29
C VAL A 72 -9.02 -19.93 1.32
N ASP A 73 -7.78 -20.39 1.45
CA ASP A 73 -7.42 -21.81 1.57
C ASP A 73 -7.53 -22.32 3.03
N GLY A 74 -7.74 -21.41 3.99
CA GLY A 74 -7.92 -21.70 5.41
C GLY A 74 -6.63 -21.60 6.23
N THR A 75 -5.53 -21.16 5.62
CA THR A 75 -4.25 -20.95 6.30
C THR A 75 -4.34 -19.73 7.22
N GLU A 76 -3.91 -19.89 8.47
CA GLU A 76 -3.76 -18.81 9.44
C GLU A 76 -2.37 -18.20 9.36
N TYR A 77 -2.29 -16.86 9.41
CA TYR A 77 -1.05 -16.10 9.47
C TYR A 77 -1.07 -15.12 10.64
N VAL A 78 0.10 -14.84 11.19
CA VAL A 78 0.33 -13.64 12.01
C VAL A 78 0.62 -12.48 11.05
N ASP A 79 -0.21 -11.45 11.09
CA ASP A 79 -0.08 -10.29 10.21
C ASP A 79 1.00 -9.32 10.72
N MET A 80 2.18 -9.43 10.12
CA MET A 80 3.29 -8.51 10.33
C MET A 80 3.34 -7.38 9.28
N HIS A 81 2.39 -7.38 8.33
CA HIS A 81 2.31 -6.39 7.26
C HIS A 81 1.39 -5.22 7.64
N GLY A 82 0.29 -5.49 8.35
CA GLY A 82 -0.62 -4.48 8.88
C GLY A 82 -1.25 -3.60 7.80
N GLY A 83 -1.37 -4.11 6.57
CA GLY A 83 -1.87 -3.36 5.42
C GLY A 83 -1.05 -2.09 5.15
N TYR A 84 0.26 -2.21 5.03
CA TYR A 84 1.19 -1.07 4.90
C TYR A 84 1.08 -0.07 6.06
N GLY A 85 0.76 -0.59 7.27
CA GLY A 85 0.57 0.21 8.48
C GLY A 85 -0.82 0.82 8.66
N ALA A 86 -1.72 0.73 7.67
CA ALA A 86 -3.08 1.27 7.78
C ALA A 86 -3.93 0.52 8.83
N SER A 87 -3.67 -0.77 9.02
CA SER A 87 -4.39 -1.64 9.97
C SER A 87 -3.65 -1.79 11.30
N ILE A 88 -3.06 -0.71 11.81
CA ILE A 88 -2.24 -0.74 13.05
C ILE A 88 -3.01 -1.21 14.29
N ALA A 89 -4.34 -1.00 14.33
CA ALA A 89 -5.20 -1.46 15.41
C ALA A 89 -5.55 -2.96 15.31
N GLY A 90 -5.08 -3.66 14.26
CA GLY A 90 -5.45 -5.01 13.93
C GLY A 90 -6.79 -5.11 13.21
N HIS A 91 -7.07 -6.30 12.69
CA HIS A 91 -8.28 -6.61 11.92
C HIS A 91 -9.51 -6.70 12.82
N ALA A 92 -10.64 -6.19 12.34
CA ALA A 92 -11.92 -6.25 13.03
C ALA A 92 -11.88 -5.79 14.50
N HIS A 93 -11.09 -4.75 14.81
CA HIS A 93 -10.97 -4.22 16.17
C HIS A 93 -12.37 -3.84 16.72
N PRO A 94 -12.81 -4.37 17.88
CA PRO A 94 -14.19 -4.26 18.35
C PRO A 94 -14.73 -2.83 18.41
N ALA A 95 -13.92 -1.88 18.89
CA ALA A 95 -14.32 -0.47 18.98
C ALA A 95 -14.53 0.18 17.59
N ILE A 96 -13.74 -0.22 16.58
CA ILE A 96 -13.88 0.32 15.22
C ILE A 96 -15.11 -0.29 14.56
N VAL A 97 -15.28 -1.61 14.67
CA VAL A 97 -16.44 -2.33 14.12
C VAL A 97 -17.75 -1.76 14.68
N ASP A 98 -17.82 -1.53 15.99
CA ASP A 98 -18.97 -0.96 16.66
C ASP A 98 -19.25 0.49 16.23
N ALA A 99 -18.22 1.35 16.17
CA ALA A 99 -18.36 2.73 15.69
C ALA A 99 -18.90 2.80 14.24
N VAL A 100 -18.31 2.02 13.33
CA VAL A 100 -18.75 1.94 11.92
C VAL A 100 -20.17 1.38 11.83
N SER A 101 -20.46 0.29 12.55
CA SER A 101 -21.79 -0.36 12.51
C SER A 101 -22.90 0.55 12.99
N ARG A 102 -22.66 1.35 14.03
CA ARG A 102 -23.62 2.37 14.48
C ARG A 102 -23.85 3.44 13.43
N GLN A 103 -22.78 3.93 12.80
CA GLN A 103 -22.89 5.02 11.83
C GLN A 103 -23.58 4.58 10.53
N VAL A 104 -23.25 3.40 10.02
CA VAL A 104 -23.87 2.85 8.79
C VAL A 104 -25.40 2.78 8.91
N ARG A 105 -25.94 2.49 10.10
CA ARG A 105 -27.40 2.47 10.35
C ARG A 105 -28.05 3.85 10.28
N ARG A 106 -27.27 4.92 10.42
CA ARG A 106 -27.73 6.32 10.34
C ARG A 106 -27.55 6.90 8.94
N GLY A 107 -26.70 6.28 8.11
CA GLY A 107 -26.33 6.73 6.77
C GLY A 107 -24.83 6.98 6.64
N THR A 108 -24.27 6.78 5.45
CA THR A 108 -22.82 6.82 5.18
C THR A 108 -22.37 8.00 4.33
N HIS A 109 -23.27 8.61 3.56
CA HIS A 109 -22.93 9.72 2.68
C HIS A 109 -24.09 10.72 2.59
N PHE A 110 -23.84 11.94 3.08
CA PHE A 110 -24.84 13.01 3.11
C PHE A 110 -24.51 14.19 2.19
N ALA A 111 -23.30 14.23 1.61
CA ALA A 111 -22.74 15.42 0.98
C ALA A 111 -22.84 16.70 1.85
N GLN A 112 -22.90 16.52 3.19
CA GLN A 112 -23.07 17.54 4.22
C GLN A 112 -22.27 17.13 5.46
N PRO A 113 -21.82 18.08 6.32
CA PRO A 113 -21.01 17.78 7.49
C PRO A 113 -21.79 17.08 8.61
N THR A 114 -21.09 16.33 9.45
CA THR A 114 -21.61 15.70 10.68
C THR A 114 -20.84 16.18 11.91
N GLU A 115 -21.42 16.03 13.10
CA GLU A 115 -20.78 16.39 14.38
C GLU A 115 -19.44 15.67 14.60
N ASP A 116 -19.30 14.44 14.09
CA ASP A 116 -18.06 13.65 14.19
C ASP A 116 -16.86 14.39 13.57
N ALA A 117 -17.08 15.19 12.51
CA ALA A 117 -16.01 15.96 11.88
C ALA A 117 -15.39 16.99 12.85
N ILE A 118 -16.21 17.60 13.71
CA ILE A 118 -15.74 18.56 14.73
C ILE A 118 -14.89 17.84 15.76
N TRP A 119 -15.36 16.68 16.23
CA TRP A 119 -14.66 15.88 17.22
C TRP A 119 -13.29 15.40 16.69
N VAL A 120 -13.27 14.82 15.48
CA VAL A 120 -12.03 14.31 14.86
C VAL A 120 -11.04 15.45 14.60
N ALA A 121 -11.50 16.58 14.04
CA ALA A 121 -10.62 17.73 13.80
C ALA A 121 -10.02 18.28 15.10
N GLY A 122 -10.81 18.34 16.17
CA GLY A 122 -10.34 18.75 17.50
C GLY A 122 -9.29 17.79 18.07
N GLU A 123 -9.50 16.48 17.94
CA GLU A 123 -8.52 15.48 18.38
C GLU A 123 -7.22 15.55 17.58
N LEU A 124 -7.29 15.73 16.26
CA LEU A 124 -6.09 15.92 15.44
C LEU A 124 -5.32 17.18 15.81
N ALA A 125 -6.03 18.29 16.05
CA ALA A 125 -5.41 19.54 16.48
C ALA A 125 -4.70 19.38 17.83
N ARG A 126 -5.35 18.72 18.79
CA ARG A 126 -4.76 18.40 20.10
C ARG A 126 -3.54 17.49 19.97
N ARG A 127 -3.61 16.47 19.11
CA ARG A 127 -2.59 15.41 19.00
C ARG A 127 -1.36 15.82 18.21
N PHE A 128 -1.52 16.63 17.17
CA PHE A 128 -0.43 17.02 16.26
C PHE A 128 -0.06 18.51 16.32
N GLY A 129 -0.79 19.32 17.08
CA GLY A 129 -0.45 20.74 17.32
C GLY A 129 -0.72 21.68 16.14
N LEU A 130 -1.46 21.24 15.11
CA LEU A 130 -1.85 22.07 13.97
C LEU A 130 -3.31 22.54 14.11
N PRO A 131 -3.62 23.82 13.81
CA PRO A 131 -4.91 24.41 14.17
C PRO A 131 -6.06 24.07 13.22
N LEU A 132 -5.77 23.73 11.96
CA LEU A 132 -6.76 23.52 10.91
C LEU A 132 -6.52 22.22 10.16
N TRP A 133 -7.60 21.52 9.86
CA TRP A 133 -7.58 20.20 9.24
C TRP A 133 -8.59 20.11 8.12
N ARG A 134 -8.21 19.39 7.07
CA ARG A 134 -9.09 18.99 5.97
C ARG A 134 -8.87 17.50 5.74
N PHE A 135 -9.96 16.75 5.61
CA PHE A 135 -9.92 15.31 5.41
C PHE A 135 -9.82 14.97 3.92
N ALA A 136 -9.12 13.89 3.63
CA ALA A 136 -9.01 13.28 2.31
C ALA A 136 -9.39 11.79 2.43
N ASN A 137 -9.70 11.15 1.31
CA ASN A 137 -10.06 9.73 1.29
C ASN A 137 -8.82 8.83 1.19
N SER A 138 -7.65 9.40 0.88
CA SER A 138 -6.39 8.66 0.77
C SER A 138 -5.19 9.53 1.11
N GLY A 139 -4.04 8.89 1.33
CA GLY A 139 -2.75 9.58 1.42
C GLY A 139 -2.37 10.30 0.12
N THR A 140 -2.68 9.71 -1.04
CA THR A 140 -2.49 10.32 -2.38
C THR A 140 -3.26 11.63 -2.51
N GLU A 141 -4.52 11.67 -2.07
CA GLU A 141 -5.31 12.91 -2.11
C GLU A 141 -4.75 13.97 -1.15
N ALA A 142 -4.30 13.56 0.04
CA ALA A 142 -3.72 14.48 1.00
C ALA A 142 -2.44 15.14 0.49
N THR A 143 -1.54 14.39 -0.14
CA THR A 143 -0.30 14.92 -0.74
C THR A 143 -0.59 15.73 -2.00
N MET A 144 -1.55 15.31 -2.82
CA MET A 144 -2.02 16.06 -3.99
C MET A 144 -2.56 17.44 -3.58
N ASP A 145 -3.45 17.51 -2.59
CA ASP A 145 -4.00 18.76 -2.05
C ASP A 145 -2.89 19.62 -1.44
N ALA A 146 -1.94 19.03 -0.72
CA ALA A 146 -0.81 19.75 -0.13
C ALA A 146 0.09 20.41 -1.19
N VAL A 147 0.42 19.69 -2.26
CA VAL A 147 1.19 20.22 -3.39
C VAL A 147 0.40 21.34 -4.08
N HIS A 148 -0.89 21.12 -4.34
CA HIS A 148 -1.74 22.13 -4.98
C HIS A 148 -1.81 23.42 -4.14
N LEU A 149 -2.03 23.31 -2.83
CA LEU A 149 -2.08 24.44 -1.92
C LEU A 149 -0.74 25.18 -1.85
N ALA A 150 0.38 24.45 -1.77
CA ALA A 150 1.72 25.04 -1.73
C ALA A 150 2.02 25.85 -2.99
N ARG A 151 1.68 25.33 -4.17
CA ARG A 151 1.83 26.05 -5.45
C ARG A 151 0.96 27.31 -5.47
N SER A 152 -0.32 27.19 -5.11
CA SER A 152 -1.26 28.32 -5.08
C SER A 152 -0.80 29.43 -4.11
N PHE A 153 -0.29 29.05 -2.94
CA PHE A 153 0.18 30.01 -1.94
C PHE A 153 1.50 30.68 -2.33
N THR A 154 2.45 29.93 -2.91
CA THR A 154 3.80 30.44 -3.19
C THR A 154 3.98 31.02 -4.60
N GLY A 155 3.09 30.67 -5.55
CA GLY A 155 3.24 30.99 -6.96
C GLY A 155 4.40 30.26 -7.65
N ARG A 156 4.92 29.18 -7.06
CA ARG A 156 6.06 28.40 -7.59
C ARG A 156 5.59 27.08 -8.17
N ASP A 157 6.12 26.69 -9.32
CA ASP A 157 5.73 25.45 -10.01
C ASP A 157 6.50 24.22 -9.53
N LEU A 158 7.76 24.41 -9.15
CA LEU A 158 8.69 23.33 -8.80
C LEU A 158 8.57 22.93 -7.34
N ILE A 159 8.67 21.62 -7.09
CA ILE A 159 8.78 21.01 -5.77
C ILE A 159 10.08 20.21 -5.69
N ILE A 160 10.58 19.99 -4.46
CA ILE A 160 11.70 19.09 -4.21
C ILE A 160 11.11 17.76 -3.73
N LYS A 161 11.44 16.68 -4.44
CA LYS A 161 11.19 15.29 -4.03
C LYS A 161 12.52 14.61 -3.76
N VAL A 162 12.56 13.74 -2.75
CA VAL A 162 13.71 12.88 -2.49
C VAL A 162 13.55 11.56 -3.27
N GLU A 163 14.64 11.14 -3.90
CA GLU A 163 14.76 9.85 -4.61
C GLU A 163 14.32 8.69 -3.69
N GLY A 164 13.53 7.75 -4.21
CA GLY A 164 13.09 6.58 -3.44
C GLY A 164 11.86 6.81 -2.53
N CYS A 165 11.40 8.06 -2.36
CA CYS A 165 10.23 8.34 -1.52
C CYS A 165 8.91 8.12 -2.27
N TYR A 166 7.93 7.50 -1.59
CA TYR A 166 6.55 7.35 -2.06
C TYR A 166 5.62 8.37 -1.40
N HIS A 167 4.86 9.10 -2.20
CA HIS A 167 3.90 10.10 -1.73
C HIS A 167 2.52 9.97 -2.41
N GLY A 168 2.20 8.77 -2.91
CA GLY A 168 0.94 8.50 -3.62
C GLY A 168 1.08 8.63 -5.14
N HIS A 169 0.10 8.07 -5.85
CA HIS A 169 0.16 7.83 -7.30
C HIS A 169 -0.34 9.02 -8.16
N HIS A 170 0.11 10.24 -7.86
CA HIS A 170 -0.27 11.42 -8.64
C HIS A 170 0.94 12.04 -9.34
N ASP A 171 0.72 12.62 -10.54
CA ASP A 171 1.77 13.04 -11.49
C ASP A 171 2.89 13.91 -10.90
N SER A 172 2.59 14.69 -9.85
CA SER A 172 3.59 15.56 -9.24
C SER A 172 4.63 14.82 -8.39
N VAL A 173 4.35 13.59 -7.94
CA VAL A 173 5.22 12.84 -7.02
C VAL A 173 5.46 11.40 -7.44
N GLU A 174 4.73 10.88 -8.44
CA GLU A 174 4.92 9.54 -9.01
C GLU A 174 6.11 9.49 -9.98
N VAL A 175 7.28 9.85 -9.46
CA VAL A 175 8.57 9.89 -10.15
C VAL A 175 9.65 9.40 -9.20
N SER A 176 10.51 8.49 -9.65
CA SER A 176 11.65 7.94 -8.93
C SER A 176 11.26 7.38 -7.55
N VAL A 177 10.20 6.56 -7.51
CA VAL A 177 9.72 5.90 -6.28
C VAL A 177 10.57 4.67 -5.96
N LEU A 178 10.76 3.79 -6.95
CA LEU A 178 11.62 2.60 -6.88
C LEU A 178 12.28 2.39 -8.25
N PRO A 179 13.20 3.28 -8.68
CA PRO A 179 13.85 3.13 -9.98
C PRO A 179 14.82 1.95 -9.98
N GLU A 180 14.96 1.30 -11.13
CA GLU A 180 15.95 0.24 -11.30
C GLU A 180 17.37 0.81 -11.15
N ALA A 181 18.29 -0.02 -10.66
CA ALA A 181 19.62 0.42 -10.27
C ALA A 181 20.43 1.07 -11.43
N ASP A 182 20.16 0.66 -12.67
CA ASP A 182 20.77 1.21 -13.88
C ASP A 182 20.04 2.45 -14.43
N GLU A 183 18.83 2.76 -13.94
CA GLU A 183 18.04 3.92 -14.37
C GLU A 183 18.23 5.16 -13.48
N VAL A 184 18.63 5.00 -12.21
CA VAL A 184 18.73 6.08 -11.20
C VAL A 184 19.59 7.26 -11.64
N GLY A 185 20.60 7.03 -12.47
CA GLY A 185 21.59 8.05 -12.84
C GLY A 185 22.59 8.37 -11.72
N PRO A 186 23.51 9.33 -11.94
CA PRO A 186 24.53 9.68 -10.96
C PRO A 186 23.97 10.41 -9.73
N ARG A 187 24.60 10.26 -8.57
CA ARG A 187 24.11 10.80 -7.28
C ARG A 187 23.89 12.32 -7.27
N ASP A 188 24.74 13.06 -7.98
CA ASP A 188 24.68 14.52 -8.09
C ASP A 188 23.70 15.01 -9.15
N HIS A 189 23.22 14.11 -10.01
CA HIS A 189 22.25 14.41 -11.06
C HIS A 189 21.39 13.17 -11.36
N PRO A 190 20.49 12.78 -10.43
CA PRO A 190 19.65 11.61 -10.63
C PRO A 190 18.72 11.83 -11.83
N ASN A 191 18.42 10.74 -12.52
CA ASN A 191 17.43 10.74 -13.60
C ASN A 191 16.02 10.76 -13.00
N GLY A 192 15.12 11.53 -13.60
CA GLY A 192 13.69 11.42 -13.31
C GLY A 192 13.13 10.19 -14.02
N VAL A 193 12.85 9.13 -13.27
CA VAL A 193 12.27 7.88 -13.79
C VAL A 193 10.78 7.85 -13.45
N PRO A 194 9.86 7.52 -14.36
CA PRO A 194 8.44 7.35 -14.00
C PRO A 194 8.28 6.35 -12.84
N GLY A 195 7.35 6.61 -11.91
CA GLY A 195 6.98 5.62 -10.89
C GLY A 195 6.23 4.43 -11.51
N ASN A 196 6.51 3.22 -11.02
CA ASN A 196 5.88 1.95 -11.44
C ASN A 196 4.85 1.46 -10.42
#